data_AF-A0A1V6PKW1-F1
#
_entry.id   AF-A0A1V6PKW1-F1
#
_cell.length_a   1.000
_cell.length_b   1.000
_cell.length_c   1.000
_cell.angle_alpha   90.00
_cell.angle_beta   90.00
_cell.angle_gamma   90.00
#
_symmetry.space_group_name_H-M   'P 1'
#
loop_
_entity.id
_entity.type
_entity.pdbx_description
1 polymer ?
#
loop_
_entity_poly.entity_id
_entity_poly.type
_entity_poly.pdbx_seq_one_letter_code
_entity_poly.pdbx_strand_id
1 'polypeptide(L)'
;MSTLRTWFARRLVEPGTIISLQDPQTQWRVIELQTEHESQLEGTAVQGGSHPSYAIAKLLCQKVNNPPRKAFIRLYLQIPHAGTESKPTAVRAQVVTTYLPDELNALRPLTSQGSTMTPQ
;
A
#
# COMPACT_ATOMS: atom_id res chain seq x y z
N MET A 1 1.16 -15.61 -22.80
CA MET A 1 0.86 -15.39 -21.37
C MET A 1 1.20 -13.94 -21.07
N SER A 2 0.20 -13.07 -20.96
CA SER A 2 0.43 -11.65 -20.63
C SER A 2 0.97 -11.58 -19.21
N THR A 3 2.23 -11.20 -19.03
CA THR A 3 2.74 -10.86 -17.70
C THR A 3 1.99 -9.63 -17.23
N LEU A 4 1.03 -9.83 -16.33
CA LEU A 4 0.38 -8.75 -15.60
C LEU A 4 1.48 -7.89 -14.97
N ARG A 5 1.52 -6.62 -15.38
CA ARG A 5 2.42 -5.62 -14.80
C ARG A 5 2.01 -5.48 -13.33
N THR A 6 2.98 -5.61 -12.42
CA THR A 6 2.76 -5.45 -10.97
C THR A 6 3.88 -4.58 -10.42
N TRP A 7 3.53 -3.68 -9.52
CA TRP A 7 4.47 -2.84 -8.77
C TRP A 7 5.01 -3.56 -7.53
N PHE A 8 4.32 -4.59 -7.07
CA PHE A 8 4.69 -5.30 -5.85
C PHE A 8 5.59 -6.49 -6.15
N ALA A 9 6.75 -6.53 -5.49
CA ALA A 9 7.59 -7.71 -5.53
C ALA A 9 6.83 -8.92 -4.98
N ARG A 10 6.90 -10.06 -5.68
CA ARG A 10 6.24 -11.33 -5.29
C ARG A 10 6.36 -11.68 -3.81
N ARG A 11 7.56 -11.50 -3.24
CA ARG A 11 7.86 -11.73 -1.81
C ARG A 11 7.02 -10.91 -0.82
N LEU A 12 6.26 -9.91 -1.28
CA LEU A 12 5.41 -9.05 -0.45
C LEU A 12 3.94 -9.46 -0.52
N VAL A 13 3.51 -10.15 -1.58
CA VAL A 13 2.08 -10.34 -1.91
C VAL A 13 1.70 -11.78 -2.22
N GLU A 14 2.66 -12.69 -2.36
CA GLU A 14 2.38 -14.10 -2.63
C GLU A 14 1.77 -14.83 -1.41
N PRO A 15 0.86 -15.79 -1.64
CA PRO A 15 0.33 -16.65 -0.58
C PRO A 15 1.44 -17.30 0.25
N GLY A 16 1.27 -17.30 1.57
CA GLY A 16 2.27 -17.80 2.52
C GLY A 16 3.25 -16.75 3.04
N THR A 17 3.36 -15.58 2.39
CA THR A 17 4.18 -14.45 2.90
C THR A 17 3.74 -14.05 4.31
N ILE A 18 4.71 -13.82 5.20
CA ILE A 18 4.44 -13.35 6.58
C ILE A 18 4.71 -11.85 6.66
N ILE A 19 3.67 -11.09 6.99
CA ILE A 19 3.73 -9.67 7.30
C ILE A 19 3.82 -9.52 8.81
N SER A 20 4.89 -8.93 9.30
CA SER A 20 5.05 -8.57 10.72
C SER A 20 4.86 -7.06 10.88
N LEU A 21 3.92 -6.65 11.73
CA LEU A 21 3.78 -5.25 12.12
C LEU A 21 4.72 -4.93 13.30
N GLN A 22 4.71 -3.68 13.78
CA GLN A 22 5.59 -3.23 14.87
C GLN A 22 5.45 -4.09 16.15
N ASP A 23 4.25 -4.60 16.43
CA ASP A 23 4.02 -5.60 17.46
C ASP A 23 4.28 -7.01 16.90
N PRO A 24 5.26 -7.76 17.43
CA PRO A 24 5.55 -9.13 17.01
C PRO A 24 4.38 -10.12 17.20
N GLN A 25 3.40 -9.81 18.07
CA GLN A 25 2.17 -10.62 18.21
C GLN A 25 1.18 -10.39 17.06
N THR A 26 1.49 -9.44 16.17
CA THR A 26 0.67 -9.01 15.05
C THR A 26 1.33 -9.45 13.73
N GLN A 27 1.49 -10.78 13.61
CA GLN A 27 1.91 -11.46 12.40
C GLN A 27 0.73 -11.97 11.59
N TRP A 28 0.77 -11.72 10.29
CA TRP A 28 -0.28 -12.05 9.35
C TRP A 28 0.28 -12.80 8.15
N ARG A 29 -0.29 -13.97 7.84
CA ARG A 29 0.02 -14.75 6.65
C ARG A 29 -0.88 -14.31 5.51
N VAL A 30 -0.30 -13.97 4.37
CA VAL A 30 -1.04 -13.70 3.14
C VAL A 30 -1.72 -14.98 2.67
N ILE A 31 -3.04 -14.91 2.46
CA ILE A 31 -3.82 -15.97 1.82
C ILE A 31 -3.93 -15.66 0.32
N GLU A 32 -4.23 -14.41 -0.02
CA GLU A 32 -4.57 -14.01 -1.38
C GLU A 32 -4.31 -12.51 -1.61
N LEU A 33 -3.80 -12.16 -2.80
CA LEU A 33 -3.83 -10.80 -3.33
C LEU A 33 -5.18 -10.55 -3.99
N GLN A 34 -6.00 -9.68 -3.41
CA GLN A 34 -7.35 -9.41 -3.93
C GLN A 34 -7.34 -8.41 -5.08
N THR A 35 -6.66 -7.29 -4.88
CA THR A 35 -6.63 -6.19 -5.86
C THR A 35 -5.29 -5.49 -5.82
N GLU A 36 -4.83 -5.07 -6.99
CA GLU A 36 -3.75 -4.11 -7.15
C GLU A 36 -4.30 -2.90 -7.91
N HIS A 37 -3.99 -1.70 -7.43
CA HIS A 37 -4.38 -0.45 -8.07
C HIS A 37 -3.21 0.52 -8.06
N GLU A 38 -3.07 1.30 -9.11
CA GLU A 38 -2.04 2.33 -9.26
C GLU A 38 -2.66 3.68 -9.58
N SER A 39 -2.08 4.72 -9.01
CA SER A 39 -2.38 6.12 -9.29
C SER A 39 -1.08 6.80 -9.66
N GLN A 40 -0.83 6.95 -10.97
CA GLN A 40 0.33 7.66 -11.50
C GLN A 40 -0.08 9.06 -11.99
N LEU A 41 0.75 10.06 -11.69
CA LEU A 41 0.66 11.39 -12.27
C LEU A 41 1.58 11.47 -13.48
N GLU A 42 1.22 12.29 -14.45
CA GLU A 42 2.06 12.55 -15.62
C GLU A 42 3.23 13.48 -15.28
N GLY A 43 4.41 13.20 -15.85
CA GLY A 43 5.68 13.84 -15.50
C GLY A 43 5.78 15.36 -15.71
N THR A 44 4.79 16.03 -16.30
CA THR A 44 4.74 17.49 -16.48
C THR A 44 3.91 18.21 -15.40
N ALA A 45 3.15 17.48 -14.57
CA ALA A 45 2.33 18.04 -13.50
C ALA A 45 3.13 18.42 -12.24
N VAL A 46 4.45 18.27 -12.26
CA VAL A 46 5.37 18.52 -11.12
C VAL A 46 5.67 20.02 -10.97
N GLN A 47 4.64 20.86 -11.01
CA GLN A 47 4.72 22.23 -10.49
C GLN A 47 4.01 22.28 -9.14
N GLY A 48 4.79 22.20 -8.06
CA GLY A 48 4.37 22.57 -6.71
C GLY A 48 3.36 21.64 -6.03
N GLY A 49 3.86 20.73 -5.18
CA GLY A 49 3.03 20.13 -4.12
C GLY A 49 1.96 19.13 -4.55
N SER A 50 2.06 18.51 -5.74
CA SER A 50 1.12 17.46 -6.13
C SER A 50 1.24 16.21 -5.25
N HIS A 51 0.15 15.46 -5.11
CA HIS A 51 0.13 14.15 -4.47
C HIS A 51 1.18 13.21 -5.10
N PRO A 52 1.80 12.27 -4.35
CA PRO A 52 2.72 11.33 -4.96
C PRO A 52 1.98 10.34 -5.85
N SER A 53 2.69 9.76 -6.81
CA SER A 53 2.23 8.54 -7.45
C SER A 53 2.42 7.34 -6.52
N TYR A 54 1.42 6.46 -6.46
CA TYR A 54 1.46 5.30 -5.59
C TYR A 54 0.78 4.08 -6.21
N ALA A 55 1.15 2.90 -5.73
CA ALA A 55 0.44 1.65 -5.94
C ALA A 55 -0.09 1.11 -4.60
N ILE A 56 -1.23 0.42 -4.64
CA ILE A 56 -1.90 -0.19 -3.49
C ILE A 56 -2.16 -1.65 -3.79
N ALA A 57 -1.70 -2.54 -2.91
CA ALA A 57 -2.11 -3.94 -2.89
C ALA A 57 -3.04 -4.20 -1.71
N LYS A 58 -4.20 -4.81 -1.96
CA LYS A 58 -5.12 -5.29 -0.92
C LYS A 58 -4.97 -6.80 -0.77
N LEU A 59 -4.59 -7.24 0.42
CA LEU A 59 -4.29 -8.62 0.75
C LEU A 59 -5.35 -9.17 1.72
N LEU A 60 -5.88 -10.36 1.44
CA LEU A 60 -6.57 -11.14 2.45
C LEU A 60 -5.52 -11.90 3.25
N CYS A 61 -5.51 -11.69 4.57
CA CYS A 61 -4.54 -12.29 5.46
C CYS A 61 -5.20 -13.04 6.62
N GLN A 62 -4.44 -13.94 7.22
CA GLN A 62 -4.80 -14.74 8.38
C GLN A 62 -3.82 -14.49 9.51
N LYS A 63 -4.30 -14.32 10.75
CA LYS A 63 -3.40 -14.14 11.90
C LYS A 63 -2.64 -15.43 12.17
N VAL A 64 -1.31 -15.35 12.32
CA VAL A 64 -0.45 -16.54 12.48
C VAL A 64 -0.75 -17.27 13.79
N ASN A 65 -0.82 -16.54 14.90
CA ASN A 65 -1.03 -17.10 16.24
C ASN A 65 -2.52 -17.31 16.58
N ASN A 66 -3.44 -16.93 15.69
CA ASN A 66 -4.88 -17.13 15.87
C ASN A 66 -5.55 -17.32 14.50
N PRO A 67 -5.37 -18.49 13.87
CA PRO A 67 -5.81 -18.76 12.50
C PRO A 67 -7.27 -18.40 12.16
N PRO A 68 -8.29 -18.56 13.03
CA PRO A 68 -9.65 -18.17 12.64
C PRO A 68 -9.79 -16.66 12.36
N ARG A 69 -8.87 -15.82 12.86
CA ARG A 69 -8.92 -14.38 12.62
C ARG A 69 -8.34 -14.02 11.25
N LYS A 70 -9.18 -13.50 10.37
CA LYS A 70 -8.81 -12.94 9.06
C LYS A 70 -8.88 -11.41 9.09
N ALA A 71 -8.08 -10.76 8.24
CA ALA A 71 -8.10 -9.32 8.06
C ALA A 71 -7.72 -8.96 6.63
N PHE A 72 -8.10 -7.75 6.20
CA PHE A 72 -7.51 -7.12 5.03
C PHE A 72 -6.32 -6.28 5.44
N ILE A 73 -5.21 -6.42 4.71
CA ILE A 73 -4.03 -5.56 4.83
C ILE A 73 -3.85 -4.81 3.52
N ARG A 74 -3.63 -3.50 3.59
CA ARG A 74 -3.24 -2.69 2.43
C ARG A 74 -1.77 -2.33 2.52
N LEU A 75 -1.03 -2.60 1.44
CA LEU A 75 0.34 -2.14 1.26
C LEU A 75 0.33 -0.93 0.33
N TYR A 76 0.95 0.17 0.75
CA TYR A 76 1.13 1.36 -0.05
C TYR A 76 2.59 1.46 -0.48
N LEU A 77 2.81 1.61 -1.79
CA LEU A 77 4.14 1.76 -2.38
C LEU A 77 4.19 3.06 -3.17
N GLN A 78 5.14 3.94 -2.86
CA GLN A 78 5.42 5.10 -3.71
C GLN A 78 6.07 4.62 -5.01
N ILE A 79 5.52 5.06 -6.15
CA ILE A 79 6.01 4.73 -7.48
C ILE A 79 6.40 6.02 -8.23
N PRO A 80 7.24 5.93 -9.30
CA PRO A 80 7.57 7.10 -10.11
C PRO A 80 6.34 7.68 -10.79
N HIS A 81 6.39 8.98 -11.09
CA HIS A 81 5.44 9.60 -12.04
C HIS A 81 5.60 8.98 -13.43
N ALA A 82 4.51 8.88 -14.17
CA ALA A 82 4.50 8.32 -15.52
C ALA A 82 5.45 9.11 -16.43
N GLY A 83 6.34 8.40 -17.13
CA GLY A 83 7.34 8.98 -18.02
C GLY A 83 8.65 9.37 -17.32
N THR A 84 8.74 9.21 -16.00
CA THR A 84 9.97 9.48 -15.23
C THR A 84 10.73 8.22 -14.81
N GLU A 85 10.21 7.02 -15.11
CA GLU A 85 10.74 5.73 -14.65
C GLU A 85 12.21 5.51 -15.04
N SER A 86 12.58 5.99 -16.23
CA SER A 86 13.92 5.91 -16.82
C SER A 86 14.83 7.10 -16.50
N LYS A 87 14.32 8.12 -15.77
CA LYS A 87 15.10 9.31 -15.42
C LYS A 87 16.07 9.01 -14.25
N PRO A 88 17.11 9.86 -14.07
CA PRO A 88 18.04 9.71 -12.96
C PRO A 88 17.33 9.68 -11.61
N THR A 89 17.94 9.01 -10.62
CA THR A 89 17.38 8.87 -9.27
C THR A 89 17.04 10.22 -8.63
N ALA A 90 17.83 11.26 -8.87
CA ALA A 90 17.54 12.61 -8.37
C ALA A 90 16.20 13.15 -8.88
N VAL A 91 15.81 12.85 -10.13
CA VAL A 91 14.51 13.27 -10.70
C VAL A 91 13.38 12.43 -10.14
N ARG A 92 13.58 11.12 -9.97
CA ARG A 92 12.57 10.21 -9.38
C ARG A 92 12.36 10.46 -7.87
N ALA A 93 13.37 10.95 -7.16
CA ALA A 93 13.34 11.21 -5.73
C ALA A 93 12.78 12.59 -5.34
N GLN A 94 12.50 13.47 -6.32
CA GLN A 94 11.87 14.78 -6.07
C GLN A 94 10.38 14.68 -5.70
N VAL A 95 9.80 13.48 -5.75
CA VAL A 95 8.40 13.21 -5.39
C VAL A 95 8.22 13.25 -3.87
N VAL A 96 7.15 13.90 -3.40
CA VAL A 96 6.81 14.12 -1.98
C VAL A 96 7.09 12.89 -1.11
N THR A 97 7.89 13.09 -0.06
CA THR A 97 8.42 12.02 0.82
C THR A 97 7.47 11.57 1.92
N THR A 98 6.41 12.34 2.19
CA THR A 98 5.43 12.04 3.24
C THR A 98 4.03 12.11 2.66
N TYR A 99 3.38 10.96 2.53
CA TYR A 99 1.99 10.86 2.10
C TYR A 99 1.20 10.03 3.11
N LEU A 100 0.07 10.59 3.51
CA LEU A 100 -0.92 9.92 4.33
C LEU A 100 -2.16 9.71 3.46
N PRO A 101 -2.49 8.46 3.10
CA PRO A 101 -3.70 8.15 2.36
C PRO A 101 -4.95 8.74 3.01
N ASP A 102 -5.90 9.21 2.20
CA ASP A 102 -7.14 9.81 2.69
C ASP A 102 -7.94 8.87 3.59
N GLU A 103 -7.90 7.57 3.30
CA GLU A 103 -8.48 6.54 4.17
C GLU A 103 -7.87 6.59 5.58
N LEU A 104 -6.55 6.72 5.71
CA LEU A 104 -5.89 6.81 7.00
C LEU A 104 -6.12 8.17 7.69
N ASN A 105 -6.24 9.25 6.91
CA ASN A 105 -6.67 10.55 7.42
C ASN A 105 -8.07 10.49 8.03
N ALA A 106 -9.00 9.76 7.41
CA ALA A 106 -10.35 9.58 7.90
C ALA A 106 -10.44 8.56 9.04
N LEU A 107 -9.67 7.47 8.98
CA LEU A 107 -9.72 6.39 9.96
C LEU A 107 -9.32 6.87 11.36
N ARG A 108 -8.29 7.70 11.48
CA ARG A 108 -7.80 8.21 12.77
C ARG A 108 -8.89 8.90 13.61
N PRO A 109 -9.55 9.98 13.13
CA PRO A 109 -10.58 10.66 13.91
C PRO A 109 -11.78 9.74 14.18
N LEU A 110 -12.23 8.96 13.18
CA LEU A 110 -13.38 8.06 13.35
C LEU A 110 -13.12 6.98 14.42
N THR A 111 -11.91 6.41 14.44
CA THR A 111 -11.50 5.44 15.47
C THR A 111 -11.41 6.11 16.83
N SER A 112 -10.82 7.31 16.92
CA SER A 112 -10.66 8.04 18.19
C SER A 112 -11.99 8.45 18.82
N GLN A 113 -13.03 8.62 18.00
CA GLN A 113 -14.39 8.93 18.44
C GLN A 113 -15.22 7.67 18.77
N GLY A 114 -14.62 6.47 18.70
CA GLY A 114 -15.30 5.22 19.00
C GLY A 114 -16.30 4.77 17.93
N SER A 115 -16.11 5.17 16.67
CA SER A 115 -17.00 4.76 15.59
C SER A 115 -16.97 3.24 15.38
N THR A 116 -18.13 2.61 15.48
CA THR A 116 -18.33 1.17 15.20
C THR A 116 -18.32 0.84 13.71
N MET A 117 -18.27 1.85 12.85
CA MET A 117 -18.24 1.71 11.39
C MET A 117 -16.82 1.61 10.83
N THR A 118 -15.80 1.67 11.69
CA THR A 118 -14.40 1.51 11.31
C THR A 118 -13.89 0.09 11.60
N PRO A 119 -12.91 -0.40 10.82
CA PRO A 119 -12.21 -1.65 11.16
C PRO A 119 -11.65 -1.61 12.59
N GLN A 120 -11.86 -2.69 13.35
CA GLN A 120 -11.45 -2.85 14.76
C GLN A 120 -10.18 -3.68 14.93
#